data_AF-A0A8S0FPX8-F1
#
_entry.id   AF-A0A8S0FPX8-F1
#
_cell.length_a   1.000
_cell.length_b   1.000
_cell.length_c   1.000
_cell.angle_alpha   90.00
_cell.angle_beta   90.00
_cell.angle_gamma   90.00
#
_symmetry.space_group_name_H-M   'P 1'
#
loop_
_entity.id
_entity.type
_entity.pdbx_description
1 polymer ?
#
loop_
_entity_poly.entity_id
_entity_poly.type
_entity_poly.pdbx_seq_one_letter_code
_entity_poly.pdbx_strand_id
1 'polypeptide(L)' 'MPTTSRESWIAELLAAKDRTLAAATAKAEGLYLVAVDYPDRYDLPKPPMGPLFLAD' A
#
# COMPACT_ATOMS: atom_id res chain seq x y z
N MET A 1 16.02 -2.23 29.07
CA MET A 1 16.31 -1.99 27.65
C MET A 1 14.97 -1.85 26.95
N PRO A 2 14.63 -0.71 26.34
CA PRO A 2 13.36 -0.61 25.63
C PRO A 2 13.44 -1.49 24.38
N THR A 3 12.52 -2.43 24.28
CA THR A 3 12.38 -3.38 23.18
C THR A 3 11.74 -2.67 21.99
N THR A 4 12.50 -1.81 21.29
CA THR A 4 12.03 -1.21 20.03
C THR A 4 12.07 -2.30 18.96
N SER A 5 11.00 -3.06 18.89
CA SER A 5 10.79 -4.09 17.89
C SER A 5 10.66 -3.41 16.53
N ARG A 6 11.21 -3.98 15.44
CA ARG A 6 11.19 -3.37 14.09
C ARG A 6 9.79 -2.96 13.62
N GLU A 7 8.77 -3.58 14.20
CA GLU A 7 7.35 -3.30 14.02
C GLU A 7 6.94 -1.89 14.46
N SER A 8 7.59 -1.30 15.49
CA SER A 8 7.25 0.05 15.97
C SER A 8 7.75 1.17 15.05
N TRP A 9 8.71 0.88 14.18
CA TRP A 9 9.35 1.87 13.31
C TRP A 9 8.37 2.59 12.39
N ILE A 10 7.35 1.89 11.88
CA ILE A 10 6.32 2.50 11.02
C ILE A 10 5.50 3.55 11.79
N ALA A 11 5.19 3.28 13.06
CA ALA A 11 4.44 4.23 13.90
C ALA A 11 5.29 5.48 14.21
N GLU A 12 6.57 5.30 14.49
CA GLU A 12 7.52 6.39 14.73
C GLU A 12 7.69 7.29 13.48
N LEU A 13 7.81 6.70 12.29
CA LEU A 13 7.86 7.44 11.03
C LEU A 13 6.58 8.24 10.76
N LEU A 14 5.41 7.64 11.02
CA LEU A 14 4.12 8.32 10.83
C LEU A 14 3.97 9.52 11.78
N ALA A 15 4.46 9.40 13.02
CA ALA A 15 4.46 10.50 13.99
C ALA A 15 5.44 11.62 13.59
N ALA A 16 6.63 11.26 13.09
CA ALA A 16 7.64 12.23 12.67
C ALA A 16 7.24 13.03 11.42
N LYS A 17 6.44 12.45 10.51
CA LYS A 17 6.02 13.06 9.23
C LYS A 17 7.18 13.59 8.38
N ASP A 18 8.36 13.01 8.55
CA ASP A 18 9.59 13.42 7.88
C ASP A 18 10.02 12.37 6.85
N ARG A 19 10.09 12.76 5.58
CA ARG A 19 10.45 11.88 4.47
C ARG A 19 11.92 11.44 4.52
N THR A 20 12.79 12.19 5.19
CA THR A 20 14.23 11.89 5.28
C THR A 20 14.52 10.68 6.16
N LEU A 21 13.62 10.37 7.11
CA LEU A 21 13.71 9.20 7.99
C LEU A 21 13.13 7.93 7.37
N ALA A 22 12.32 8.06 6.33
CA ALA A 22 11.65 6.95 5.65
C ALA A 22 12.57 6.23 4.65
N ALA A 23 12.28 4.96 4.37
CA ALA A 23 13.02 4.16 3.40
C ALA A 23 13.05 4.75 1.97
N ALA A 24 13.94 4.22 1.14
CA ALA A 24 13.97 4.50 -0.29
C ALA A 24 12.63 4.12 -0.95
N THR A 25 12.26 4.87 -1.99
CA THR A 25 11.04 4.57 -2.78
C THR A 25 11.18 3.19 -3.43
N ALA A 26 10.15 2.35 -3.29
CA ALA A 26 10.12 1.04 -3.92
C ALA A 26 10.17 1.14 -5.45
N LYS A 27 10.63 0.08 -6.12
CA LYS A 27 10.65 0.04 -7.59
C LYS A 27 9.24 -0.02 -8.16
N ALA A 28 9.03 0.65 -9.29
CA ALA A 28 7.73 0.71 -9.96
C ALA A 28 7.29 -0.63 -10.58
N GLU A 29 8.23 -1.51 -10.93
CA GLU A 29 7.97 -2.78 -11.65
C GLU A 29 7.02 -3.76 -10.94
N GLY A 30 6.87 -3.64 -9.61
CA GLY A 30 5.96 -4.46 -8.81
C GLY A 30 4.61 -3.82 -8.50
N LEU A 31 4.36 -2.58 -8.95
CA LEU A 31 3.15 -1.84 -8.62
C LEU A 31 2.10 -1.99 -9.73
N TYR A 32 0.94 -2.57 -9.39
CA TYR A 32 -0.18 -2.77 -10.31
C TYR A 32 -1.44 -2.09 -9.77
N LEU A 33 -2.10 -1.29 -10.60
CA LEU A 33 -3.43 -0.74 -10.29
C LEU A 33 -4.48 -1.82 -10.54
N VAL A 34 -4.99 -2.42 -9.46
CA VAL A 34 -5.93 -3.55 -9.54
C VAL A 34 -7.40 -3.15 -9.51
N ALA A 35 -7.73 -2.02 -8.88
CA ALA A 35 -9.11 -1.59 -8.70
C ALA A 35 -9.21 -0.07 -8.66
N VAL A 36 -10.37 0.45 -9.07
CA VAL A 36 -10.74 1.86 -8.98
C VAL A 36 -12.20 1.93 -8.52
N ASP A 37 -12.44 2.66 -7.43
CA ASP A 37 -13.78 2.82 -6.89
C ASP A 37 -14.56 3.90 -7.63
N TYR A 38 -15.76 3.53 -8.09
CA TYR A 38 -16.75 4.44 -8.67
C TYR A 38 -18.08 4.30 -7.91
N PRO A 39 -18.89 5.37 -7.81
CA PRO A 39 -20.23 5.29 -7.23
C PRO A 39 -21.08 4.19 -7.88
N ASP A 40 -21.79 3.41 -7.05
CA ASP A 40 -22.55 2.22 -7.51
C ASP A 40 -23.57 2.53 -8.61
N ARG A 41 -24.06 3.77 -8.70
CA ARG A 41 -25.00 4.22 -9.74
C ARG A 41 -24.50 4.05 -11.17
N TYR A 42 -23.18 3.90 -11.36
CA TYR A 42 -22.57 3.71 -12.66
C TYR A 42 -22.50 2.24 -13.10
N ASP A 43 -22.78 1.30 -12.19
CA ASP A 43 -22.85 -0.15 -12.44
C ASP A 43 -21.71 -0.67 -13.32
N LEU A 44 -20.48 -0.23 -13.02
CA LEU A 44 -19.31 -0.59 -13.81
C LEU A 44 -18.90 -2.04 -13.53
N PRO A 45 -18.48 -2.79 -14.57
CA PRO A 45 -17.97 -4.14 -14.38
C PRO A 45 -16.70 -4.10 -13.51
N LYS A 46 -16.68 -4.93 -12.47
CA LYS A 46 -15.54 -5.11 -11.56
C LYS A 46 -14.78 -6.37 -12.00
N PRO A 47 -13.69 -6.25 -12.78
CA PRO A 47 -12.87 -7.40 -13.11
C PRO A 47 -12.21 -7.96 -11.84
N PRO A 48 -11.82 -9.26 -11.84
CA PRO A 48 -11.12 -9.87 -10.70
C PRO A 48 -9.82 -9.12 -10.40
N MET A 49 -9.54 -8.87 -9.11
CA MET A 49 -8.36 -8.11 -8.70
C MET A 49 -7.11 -8.97 -8.75
N GLY A 50 -6.30 -8.81 -9.79
CA GLY A 50 -4.91 -9.28 -9.76
C GLY A 50 -4.26 -9.49 -11.11
N PRO A 51 -2.92 -9.36 -11.21
CA PRO A 51 -2.20 -9.87 -12.35
C PRO A 51 -2.24 -11.41 -12.36
N LEU A 52 -2.92 -11.97 -13.37
CA LEU A 52 -2.88 -13.37 -13.83
C LEU A 52 -3.33 -14.48 -12.84
N PHE A 53 -2.81 -14.53 -11.59
CA PHE A 53 -2.94 -15.67 -10.68
C PHE A 53 -3.24 -15.33 -9.21
N LEU A 54 -3.35 -14.04 -8.85
CA LEU A 54 -3.76 -13.65 -7.50
C LEU A 54 -5.27 -13.84 -7.37
N ALA A 55 -5.69 -14.57 -6.33
CA ALA A 55 -7.09 -14.68 -5.97
C ALA A 55 -7.59 -13.35 -5.37
N ASP A 56 -8.86 -13.04 -5.61
CA ASP A 56 -9.58 -11.95 -4.91
C ASP A 56 -9.60 -12.16 -3.39
#